data_AF-B7JZ81-F1
#
_entry.id   AF-B7JZ81-F1
#
_cell.length_a   1.000
_cell.length_b   1.000
_cell.length_c   1.000
_cell.angle_alpha   90.00
_cell.angle_beta   90.00
_cell.angle_gamma   90.00
#
_symmetry.space_group_name_H-M   'P 1'
#
loop_
_entity.id
_entity.type
_entity.pdbx_description
1 polymer ?
#
loop_
_entity_poly.entity_id
_entity_poly.type
_entity_poly.pdbx_seq_one_letter_code
_entity_poly.pdbx_strand_id
1 'polypeptide(L)' 'MDVELQILKHLARDAQPTVGVIDQYCETYKHLFSEVRSYECFKYLHLGIISPIKKKPYQK' A
#
# COMPACT_ATOMS: atom_id res chain seq x y z
N MET A 1 -19.53 21.37 -15.69
CA MET A 1 -19.17 19.98 -15.99
C MET A 1 -18.22 19.51 -14.92
N ASP A 2 -18.78 18.86 -13.88
CA ASP A 2 -18.04 18.33 -12.71
C ASP A 2 -18.24 16.81 -12.55
N VAL A 3 -19.14 16.23 -13.34
CA VAL A 3 -19.55 14.83 -13.26
C VAL A 3 -18.41 13.90 -13.68
N GLU A 4 -17.66 14.24 -14.73
CA GLU A 4 -16.54 13.43 -15.22
C GLU A 4 -15.37 13.37 -14.21
N LEU A 5 -15.04 14.52 -13.59
CA LEU A 5 -14.03 14.60 -12.53
C LEU A 5 -14.45 13.83 -11.27
N GLN A 6 -15.74 13.86 -10.93
CA GLN A 6 -16.28 13.14 -9.79
C GLN A 6 -16.29 11.63 -10.04
N ILE A 7 -16.56 11.17 -11.27
CA ILE A 7 -16.44 9.75 -11.66
C ILE A 7 -14.99 9.27 -11.55
N LEU A 8 -14.03 10.02 -12.11
CA LEU A 8 -12.59 9.69 -12.02
C LEU A 8 -12.09 9.51 -10.58
N LYS A 9 -12.66 10.27 -9.63
CA LYS A 9 -12.29 10.23 -8.21
C LYS A 9 -12.77 8.97 -7.49
N HIS A 10 -13.80 8.31 -8.00
CA HIS A 10 -14.38 7.09 -7.43
C HIS A 10 -14.03 5.83 -8.22
N LEU A 11 -13.27 5.96 -9.31
CA LEU A 11 -12.74 4.80 -10.03
C LEU A 11 -11.77 4.01 -9.13
N ALA A 12 -11.83 2.68 -9.26
CA ALA A 12 -10.85 1.80 -8.66
C ALA A 12 -9.47 2.20 -9.17
N ARG A 13 -8.51 2.34 -8.24
CA ARG A 13 -7.13 2.68 -8.62
C ARG A 13 -6.53 1.56 -9.43
N ASP A 14 -5.74 1.91 -10.44
CA ASP A 14 -4.92 0.94 -11.14
C ASP A 14 -3.98 0.21 -10.16
N ALA A 15 -3.94 -1.11 -10.29
CA ALA A 15 -3.06 -1.97 -9.52
C ALA A 15 -1.61 -1.61 -9.87
N GLN A 16 -0.91 -0.99 -8.92
CA GLN A 16 0.50 -0.67 -9.09
C GLN A 16 1.35 -1.93 -8.82
N PRO A 17 2.43 -2.18 -9.59
CA PRO A 17 3.29 -3.36 -9.42
C PRO A 17 4.12 -3.33 -8.12
N THR A 18 3.87 -2.38 -7.22
CA THR A 18 4.54 -2.22 -5.93
C THR A 18 4.42 -3.45 -5.03
N VAL A 19 3.37 -4.27 -5.20
CA VAL A 19 3.18 -5.49 -4.41
C VAL A 19 4.33 -6.48 -4.64
N GLY A 20 4.72 -6.72 -5.89
CA GLY A 20 5.80 -7.68 -6.21
C GLY A 20 7.18 -7.22 -5.70
N VAL A 21 7.44 -5.91 -5.71
CA VAL A 21 8.68 -5.33 -5.17
C VAL A 21 8.76 -5.54 -3.66
N ILE A 22 7.64 -5.32 -2.95
CA ILE A 22 7.58 -5.51 -1.49
C ILE A 22 7.73 -6.97 -1.14
N ASP A 23 7.07 -7.88 -1.86
CA ASP A 23 7.20 -9.32 -1.62
C ASP A 23 8.65 -9.78 -1.79
N GLN A 24 9.32 -9.36 -2.87
CA GLN A 24 10.72 -9.70 -3.11
C GLN A 24 11.66 -9.15 -2.02
N TYR A 25 11.43 -7.92 -1.57
CA TYR A 25 12.19 -7.31 -0.48
C TYR A 25 11.95 -8.04 0.85
N CYS A 26 10.70 -8.34 1.17
CA CYS A 26 10.31 -8.93 2.44
C CYS A 26 10.63 -10.42 2.55
N GLU A 27 10.82 -11.17 1.46
CA GLU A 27 11.11 -12.62 1.48
C GLU A 27 12.32 -12.95 2.37
N THR A 28 13.38 -12.15 2.31
CA THR A 28 14.60 -12.35 3.12
C THR A 28 14.31 -12.28 4.63
N TYR A 29 13.29 -11.52 5.04
CA TYR A 29 12.94 -11.30 6.45
C TYR A 29 11.91 -12.30 6.97
N LYS A 30 11.37 -13.17 6.12
CA LYS A 30 10.30 -14.11 6.47
C LYS A 30 10.64 -15.01 7.65
N HIS A 31 11.90 -15.45 7.75
CA HIS A 31 12.38 -16.28 8.84
C HIS A 31 12.39 -15.60 10.22
N LEU A 32 12.30 -14.26 10.28
CA LEU A 32 12.21 -13.51 11.53
C LEU A 32 10.82 -13.61 12.17
N PHE A 33 9.81 -14.02 11.42
CA PHE A 33 8.43 -14.08 11.88
C PHE A 33 8.01 -15.54 12.05
N SER A 34 7.66 -15.92 13.28
CA SER A 34 7.04 -17.21 13.57
C SER A 34 5.60 -17.28 13.10
N GLU A 35 4.91 -16.13 13.06
CA GLU A 35 3.50 -16.03 12.69
C GLU A 35 3.33 -15.40 11.30
N VAL A 36 2.55 -16.07 10.45
CA VAL A 36 2.21 -15.58 9.10
C VAL A 36 1.54 -14.21 9.17
N ARG A 37 0.67 -13.98 10.16
CA ARG A 37 -0.03 -12.69 10.33
C ARG A 37 0.93 -11.53 10.56
N SER A 38 1.96 -11.75 11.40
CA SER A 38 2.96 -10.72 11.70
C SER A 38 3.79 -10.38 10.46
N TYR A 39 4.12 -11.37 9.64
CA TYR A 39 4.78 -11.16 8.36
C TYR A 39 3.91 -10.39 7.34
N GLU A 40 2.62 -10.71 7.24
CA GLU A 40 1.68 -9.97 6.40
C GLU A 40 1.54 -8.50 6.85
N CYS A 41 1.41 -8.25 8.15
CA CYS A 41 1.40 -6.89 8.70
C CYS A 41 2.67 -6.10 8.35
N PHE A 42 3.84 -6.76 8.38
CA PHE A 42 5.11 -6.15 7.99
C PHE A 42 5.12 -5.72 6.50
N LYS A 43 4.58 -6.54 5.60
CA LYS A 43 4.42 -6.18 4.18
C LYS A 43 3.46 -4.99 4.01
N TYR A 44 2.31 -5.01 4.70
CA TYR A 44 1.36 -3.89 4.63
C TYR A 44 1.93 -2.58 5.15
N LEU A 45 2.80 -2.62 6.17
CA LEU A 45 3.51 -1.43 6.64
C LEU A 45 4.38 -0.82 5.54
N HIS A 46 5.16 -1.65 4.84
CA HIS A 46 6.02 -1.19 3.73
C HIS A 46 5.19 -0.60 2.59
N LEU A 47 4.07 -1.26 2.27
CA LEU A 47 3.12 -0.75 1.28
C LEU A 47 2.59 0.62 1.67
N GLY A 48 2.19 0.83 2.94
CA GLY A 48 1.71 2.11 3.44
C GLY A 48 2.76 3.22 3.44
N ILE A 49 4.03 2.88 3.66
CA ILE A 49 5.15 3.84 3.65
C ILE A 49 5.47 4.31 2.23
N ILE A 50 5.57 3.38 1.28
CA ILE A 50 5.96 3.64 -0.11
C ILE A 50 4.79 4.16 -0.95
N SER A 51 3.55 3.91 -0.51
CA SER A 51 2.36 4.33 -1.24
C SER A 51 2.37 5.84 -1.53
N PRO A 52 2.16 6.25 -2.80
CA PRO A 52 2.09 7.66 -3.18
C PRO A 52 0.78 8.34 -2.73
N ILE A 53 -0.07 7.64 -1.96
CA ILE A 53 -1.33 8.18 -1.45
C ILE A 53 -1.03 9.43 -0.60
N LYS A 54 -1.70 10.54 -0.94
CA LYS A 54 -1.68 11.76 -0.13
C LYS A 54 -2.18 11.43 1.28
N LYS A 55 -1.26 11.43 2.25
CA LYS A 55 -1.60 11.27 3.66
C LYS A 55 -2.42 12.47 4.11
N LYS A 56 -3.43 12.23 4.95
CA LYS A 56 -4.21 13.32 5.54
C LYS A 56 -3.23 14.22 6.30
N PRO A 57 -3.07 15.49 5.91
CA PRO A 57 -2.21 16.40 6.65
C PRO A 57 -2.78 16.51 8.08
N TYR A 58 -1.88 16.60 9.06
CA TYR A 58 -2.28 16.85 10.43
C TYR A 58 -3.02 18.19 10.47
N GLN A 59 -4.33 18.17 10.76
CA GLN A 59 -5.10 19.38 11.02
C GLN A 59 -4.74 19.80 12.45
N LYS A 60 -4.04 20.93 12.60
CA LYS A 60 -3.87 21.60 13.90
C LYS A 60 -5.03 22.54 14.13
#